data_AF-A0A9P7K2E5-F1
#
_entry.id   AF-A0A9P7K2E5-F1
#
_cell.length_a   1.000
_cell.length_b   1.000
_cell.length_c   1.000
_cell.angle_alpha   90.00
_cell.angle_beta   90.00
_cell.angle_gamma   90.00
#
_symmetry.space_group_name_H-M   'P 1'
#
loop_
_entity.id
_entity.type
_entity.pdbx_description
1 polymer ?
#
loop_
_entity_poly.entity_id
_entity_poly.type
_entity_poly.pdbx_seq_one_letter_code
_entity_poly.pdbx_strand_id
1 'polypeptide(L)'
;DTLGVSIRSVRPSRKRLEKKSPNSSSTKYVVDLVFKMLSAQRCSQFLEYFFTDADAQFFKSLGLNCIRIPFNHRHFEDDMNPRVIKNTGFKHLDRVINICAAHGIYTILDMHTAPGGQNTDWHSDHGTHIANFWNHKDFQDRSVWLWEQLAAHYKGNKWIAGYNPLNEPTDSKHTRVIAFYDRVHKAIRAIDPDHVIFFDGNTFASDFSHFGDAHKAWSNTAYSIHDYSSFGFPGAEKYESTPAQVARLRRSYEKKRQWMDERGLCVWNGEWGPVYARRQYDGEATDGINETRYKVLKGQLEIYNQARLSWSIWTYKDIGFQGMVYVSTETPYMTLFKDLLAKKHRLAVDAWGADDTAVRHIYAPLIDHIHQEIPPEFQKIYPQPVWKLGDRIARLSRNILVSEFMIREWTGHFVGKSEEELDAIAASFKFEACLQREGLNAILAENAKLVQ
;
A
#
# COMPACT_ATOMS: atom_id res chain seq x y z
N ASP A 1 -2.59 7.73 5.94
CA ASP A 1 -1.23 8.16 5.53
C ASP A 1 -0.51 7.20 4.58
N THR A 2 -1.31 6.44 3.84
CA THR A 2 -1.04 5.66 2.62
C THR A 2 -2.44 5.05 2.40
N LEU A 3 -3.10 5.38 1.30
CA LEU A 3 -4.56 5.30 1.23
C LEU A 3 -5.07 3.86 1.24
N GLY A 4 -5.58 3.45 2.40
CA GLY A 4 -6.38 2.25 2.62
C GLY A 4 -7.21 2.45 3.89
N VAL A 5 -8.19 3.36 3.82
CA VAL A 5 -9.25 3.45 4.84
C VAL A 5 -10.58 3.39 4.11
N SER A 6 -11.18 2.20 4.07
CA SER A 6 -12.60 2.05 3.78
C SER A 6 -13.35 1.68 5.04
N ILE A 7 -14.44 2.39 5.26
CA ILE A 7 -15.35 2.20 6.39
C ILE A 7 -16.70 1.74 5.85
N ARG A 8 -17.31 0.78 6.56
CA ARG A 8 -18.56 0.10 6.25
C ARG A 8 -19.72 1.07 6.03
N SER A 9 -20.41 0.94 4.90
CA SER A 9 -21.73 1.52 4.67
C SER A 9 -22.80 0.68 5.37
N VAL A 10 -23.56 1.26 6.29
CA VAL A 10 -24.83 0.68 6.77
C VAL A 10 -25.91 1.71 6.52
N ARG A 11 -26.78 1.50 5.52
CA ARG A 11 -28.01 2.29 5.39
C ARG A 11 -29.05 1.80 6.40
N PRO A 12 -29.68 2.68 7.20
CA PRO A 12 -30.85 2.29 7.99
C PRO A 12 -32.08 2.21 7.08
N SER A 13 -32.81 1.10 7.14
CA SER A 13 -34.14 0.98 6.54
C SER A 13 -35.10 1.99 7.17
N ARG A 14 -35.83 2.77 6.35
CA ARG A 14 -36.95 3.59 6.81
C ARG A 14 -38.07 2.67 7.34
N LYS A 15 -38.33 2.67 8.65
CA LYS A 15 -39.69 2.62 9.24
C LYS A 15 -39.72 2.79 10.77
N ARG A 16 -40.64 3.67 11.18
CA ARG A 16 -41.32 3.92 12.47
C ARG A 16 -40.53 4.28 13.74
N LEU A 17 -40.88 5.47 14.22
CA LEU A 17 -40.59 6.06 15.53
C LEU A 17 -41.27 5.28 16.66
N GLU A 18 -40.49 4.68 17.56
CA GLU A 18 -40.93 4.42 18.95
C GLU A 18 -39.80 4.77 19.93
N LYS A 19 -40.20 5.40 21.05
CA LYS A 19 -39.33 5.98 22.09
C LYS A 19 -38.62 4.88 22.91
N LYS A 20 -37.29 5.01 23.14
CA LYS A 20 -36.61 5.02 24.48
C LYS A 20 -35.10 4.70 24.44
N SER A 21 -34.33 5.51 25.19
CA SER A 21 -33.10 5.23 25.98
C SER A 21 -31.99 6.29 25.76
N PRO A 22 -31.53 7.02 26.80
CA PRO A 22 -30.55 8.12 26.66
C PRO A 22 -29.12 7.68 26.29
N ASN A 23 -28.79 6.38 26.36
CA ASN A 23 -27.42 5.88 26.12
C ASN A 23 -27.17 5.33 24.70
N SER A 24 -28.12 5.52 23.76
CA SER A 24 -27.97 5.06 22.36
C SER A 24 -27.53 6.18 21.38
N SER A 25 -27.30 7.39 21.87
CA SER A 25 -27.01 8.57 21.04
C SER A 25 -25.56 8.63 20.54
N SER A 26 -24.57 8.17 21.29
CA SER A 26 -23.16 8.37 20.92
C SER A 26 -22.72 7.61 19.65
N THR A 27 -23.16 6.36 19.46
CA THR A 27 -22.78 5.56 18.28
C THR A 27 -23.47 6.04 17.00
N LYS A 28 -24.72 6.51 17.09
CA LYS A 28 -25.48 7.02 15.95
C LYS A 28 -24.91 8.35 15.44
N TYR A 29 -24.45 9.19 16.37
CA TYR A 29 -23.81 10.46 16.03
C TYR A 29 -22.44 10.30 15.36
N VAL A 30 -21.61 9.32 15.77
CA VAL A 30 -20.31 9.06 15.13
C VAL A 30 -20.49 8.53 13.70
N VAL A 31 -21.46 7.65 13.46
CA VAL A 31 -21.78 7.13 12.12
C VAL A 31 -22.28 8.25 11.20
N ASP A 32 -23.18 9.11 11.67
CA ASP A 32 -23.70 10.25 10.89
C ASP A 32 -22.62 11.33 10.61
N LEU A 33 -21.63 11.50 11.50
CA LEU A 33 -20.51 12.44 11.33
C LEU A 33 -19.50 11.96 10.29
N VAL A 34 -19.16 10.66 10.33
CA VAL A 34 -18.29 10.02 9.34
C VAL A 34 -18.96 9.99 7.96
N PHE A 35 -20.28 9.78 7.90
CA PHE A 35 -21.06 9.89 6.66
C PHE A 35 -21.07 11.30 6.06
N LYS A 36 -21.10 12.35 6.90
CA LYS A 36 -21.04 13.75 6.44
C LYS A 36 -19.65 14.13 5.90
N MET A 37 -18.58 13.62 6.50
CA MET A 37 -17.20 13.81 6.02
C MET A 37 -16.93 13.12 4.68
N LEU A 38 -17.41 11.88 4.52
CA LEU A 38 -17.07 10.97 3.42
C LEU A 38 -18.17 10.93 2.35
N SER A 39 -18.82 12.06 2.08
CA SER A 39 -19.63 12.12 0.87
C SER A 39 -18.72 11.78 -0.32
N ALA A 40 -19.22 11.00 -1.28
CA ALA A 40 -18.44 10.54 -2.44
C ALA A 40 -17.73 11.71 -3.17
N GLN A 41 -18.32 12.91 -3.10
CA GLN A 41 -17.78 14.15 -3.65
C GLN A 41 -16.50 14.64 -2.95
N ARG A 42 -16.36 14.49 -1.63
CA ARG A 42 -15.18 14.94 -0.88
C ARG A 42 -13.98 14.01 -1.08
N CYS A 43 -14.23 12.70 -1.12
CA CYS A 43 -13.22 11.73 -1.54
C CYS A 43 -12.78 11.99 -3.01
N SER A 44 -13.72 12.37 -3.88
CA SER A 44 -13.45 12.74 -5.27
C SER A 44 -12.48 13.92 -5.38
N GLN A 45 -12.68 15.01 -4.63
CA GLN A 45 -11.79 16.18 -4.68
C GLN A 45 -10.37 15.85 -4.20
N PHE A 46 -10.24 15.13 -3.09
CA PHE A 46 -8.94 14.69 -2.61
C PHE A 46 -8.19 13.86 -3.66
N LEU A 47 -8.86 12.90 -4.31
CA LEU A 47 -8.27 12.10 -5.39
C LEU A 47 -7.89 12.94 -6.62
N GLU A 48 -8.62 14.01 -6.90
CA GLU A 48 -8.32 14.95 -7.99
C GLU A 48 -7.12 15.86 -7.67
N TYR A 49 -6.97 16.30 -6.41
CA TYR A 49 -5.83 17.10 -5.95
C TYR A 49 -4.54 16.29 -5.73
N PHE A 50 -4.67 15.02 -5.37
CA PHE A 50 -3.52 14.18 -5.03
C PHE A 50 -2.58 13.95 -6.21
N PHE A 51 -3.11 13.87 -7.43
CA PHE A 51 -2.31 13.67 -8.64
C PHE A 51 -2.89 14.47 -9.82
N THR A 52 -2.11 15.42 -10.32
CA THR A 52 -2.49 16.40 -11.34
C THR A 52 -1.50 16.38 -12.50
N ASP A 53 -1.71 17.24 -13.49
CA ASP A 53 -0.77 17.39 -14.62
C ASP A 53 0.64 17.79 -14.15
N ALA A 54 0.74 18.67 -13.13
CA ALA A 54 2.03 19.08 -12.57
C ALA A 54 2.80 17.91 -11.94
N ASP A 55 2.09 16.95 -11.35
CA ASP A 55 2.69 15.74 -10.79
C ASP A 55 3.31 14.86 -11.89
N ALA A 56 2.60 14.68 -13.00
CA ALA A 56 3.10 13.92 -14.15
C ALA A 56 4.26 14.63 -14.85
N GLN A 57 4.20 15.96 -15.00
CA GLN A 57 5.32 16.75 -15.53
C GLN A 57 6.57 16.59 -14.66
N PHE A 58 6.42 16.67 -13.33
CA PHE A 58 7.53 16.48 -12.41
C PHE A 58 8.11 15.07 -12.52
N PHE A 59 7.28 14.03 -12.47
CA PHE A 59 7.71 12.64 -12.61
C PHE A 59 8.47 12.41 -13.93
N LYS A 60 7.96 12.96 -15.04
CA LYS A 60 8.62 12.89 -16.35
C LYS A 60 9.96 13.61 -16.39
N SER A 61 10.08 14.76 -15.70
CA SER A 61 11.32 15.54 -15.67
C SER A 61 12.49 14.79 -15.00
N LEU A 62 12.18 13.81 -14.13
CA LEU A 62 13.17 12.89 -13.55
C LEU A 62 13.59 11.76 -14.50
N GLY A 63 13.04 11.68 -15.71
CA GLY A 63 13.33 10.62 -16.68
C GLY A 63 12.62 9.29 -16.41
N LEU A 64 11.66 9.26 -15.48
CA LEU A 64 10.87 8.08 -15.16
C LEU A 64 9.70 7.90 -16.15
N ASN A 65 9.23 6.67 -16.34
CA ASN A 65 8.34 6.33 -17.45
C ASN A 65 7.14 5.43 -17.11
N CYS A 66 6.99 4.96 -15.87
CA CYS A 66 5.88 4.08 -15.48
C CYS A 66 5.43 4.34 -14.04
N ILE A 67 4.11 4.46 -13.82
CA ILE A 67 3.48 4.60 -12.51
C ILE A 67 2.58 3.38 -12.24
N ARG A 68 2.84 2.68 -11.13
CA ARG A 68 1.93 1.67 -10.59
C ARG A 68 0.81 2.39 -9.81
N ILE A 69 -0.44 2.19 -10.21
CA ILE A 69 -1.61 2.84 -9.62
C ILE A 69 -2.37 1.82 -8.76
N PRO A 70 -2.14 1.79 -7.43
CA PRO A 70 -2.93 0.97 -6.52
C PRO A 70 -4.34 1.55 -6.40
N PHE A 71 -5.35 0.68 -6.50
CA PHE A 71 -6.74 1.03 -6.28
C PHE A 71 -7.45 0.07 -5.33
N ASN A 72 -8.43 0.62 -4.61
CA ASN A 72 -9.32 -0.13 -3.74
C ASN A 72 -10.54 -0.64 -4.53
N HIS A 73 -10.89 -1.93 -4.42
CA HIS A 73 -12.07 -2.48 -5.11
C HIS A 73 -13.37 -1.70 -4.82
N ARG A 74 -13.47 -1.04 -3.65
CA ARG A 74 -14.65 -0.28 -3.23
C ARG A 74 -14.87 1.02 -4.00
N HIS A 75 -13.90 1.44 -4.83
CA HIS A 75 -14.14 2.48 -5.82
C HIS A 75 -15.09 2.02 -6.93
N PHE A 76 -15.15 0.72 -7.20
CA PHE A 76 -15.89 0.11 -8.29
C PHE A 76 -17.10 -0.71 -7.83
N GLU A 77 -17.16 -1.13 -6.57
CA GLU A 77 -18.25 -1.94 -6.01
C GLU A 77 -18.55 -1.50 -4.57
N ASP A 78 -19.71 -1.87 -4.01
CA ASP A 78 -20.01 -1.74 -2.58
C ASP A 78 -20.20 -3.13 -1.96
N ASP A 79 -19.63 -3.38 -0.79
CA ASP A 79 -19.78 -4.66 -0.08
C ASP A 79 -21.24 -5.00 0.24
N MET A 80 -22.10 -3.99 0.40
CA MET A 80 -23.53 -4.15 0.64
C MET A 80 -24.36 -4.24 -0.64
N ASN A 81 -23.74 -4.04 -1.80
CA ASN A 81 -24.38 -4.18 -3.10
C ASN A 81 -23.38 -4.81 -4.10
N PRO A 82 -22.98 -6.08 -3.86
CA PRO A 82 -21.94 -6.72 -4.63
C PRO A 82 -22.38 -6.91 -6.09
N ARG A 83 -21.40 -6.89 -6.99
CA ARG A 83 -21.51 -7.03 -8.44
C ARG A 83 -22.35 -5.94 -9.10
N VAL A 84 -22.42 -4.76 -8.47
CA VAL A 84 -22.99 -3.55 -9.05
C VAL A 84 -21.88 -2.53 -9.24
N ILE A 85 -21.56 -2.26 -10.51
CA ILE A 85 -20.46 -1.41 -10.89
C ILE A 85 -20.71 0.07 -10.55
N LYS A 86 -19.70 0.74 -10.01
CA LYS A 86 -19.69 2.17 -9.71
C LYS A 86 -18.82 2.90 -10.74
N ASN A 87 -19.46 3.62 -11.66
CA ASN A 87 -18.76 4.37 -12.71
C ASN A 87 -17.86 5.50 -12.19
N THR A 88 -18.05 5.93 -10.94
CA THR A 88 -17.15 6.90 -10.27
C THR A 88 -15.72 6.37 -10.13
N GLY A 89 -15.52 5.05 -10.00
CA GLY A 89 -14.19 4.45 -9.95
C GLY A 89 -13.44 4.66 -11.26
N PHE A 90 -14.09 4.36 -12.39
CA PHE A 90 -13.54 4.61 -13.73
C PHE A 90 -13.23 6.08 -13.97
N LYS A 91 -14.13 7.01 -13.59
CA LYS A 91 -13.87 8.46 -13.71
C LYS A 91 -12.50 8.85 -13.14
N HIS A 92 -12.17 8.38 -11.93
CA HIS A 92 -10.92 8.74 -11.28
C HIS A 92 -9.71 8.04 -11.87
N LEU A 93 -9.84 6.74 -12.17
CA LEU A 93 -8.74 5.96 -12.71
C LEU A 93 -8.39 6.40 -14.15
N ASP A 94 -9.40 6.60 -15.00
CA ASP A 94 -9.26 7.13 -16.36
C ASP A 94 -8.57 8.50 -16.36
N ARG A 95 -8.93 9.38 -15.42
CA ARG A 95 -8.31 10.70 -15.28
C ARG A 95 -6.80 10.59 -15.07
N VAL A 96 -6.36 9.75 -14.15
CA VAL A 96 -4.91 9.59 -13.85
C VAL A 96 -4.19 8.92 -15.01
N ILE A 97 -4.79 7.90 -15.64
CA ILE A 97 -4.25 7.24 -16.84
C ILE A 97 -4.07 8.25 -17.97
N ASN A 98 -5.08 9.08 -18.25
CA ASN A 98 -5.03 10.09 -19.31
C ASN A 98 -3.98 11.17 -19.04
N ILE A 99 -3.82 11.61 -17.79
CA ILE A 99 -2.73 12.52 -17.41
C ILE A 99 -1.38 11.86 -17.67
N CYS A 100 -1.17 10.62 -17.22
CA CYS A 100 0.09 9.91 -17.44
C CYS A 100 0.38 9.74 -18.95
N ALA A 101 -0.64 9.35 -19.72
CA ALA A 101 -0.57 9.19 -21.17
C ALA A 101 -0.13 10.47 -21.89
N ALA A 102 -0.66 11.63 -21.49
CA ALA A 102 -0.31 12.92 -22.08
C ALA A 102 1.19 13.28 -21.89
N HIS A 103 1.84 12.73 -20.87
CA HIS A 103 3.27 12.93 -20.57
C HIS A 103 4.17 11.76 -21.00
N GLY A 104 3.61 10.77 -21.70
CA GLY A 104 4.38 9.61 -22.11
C GLY A 104 4.82 8.73 -20.93
N ILE A 105 3.92 8.54 -19.96
CA ILE A 105 4.11 7.70 -18.77
C ILE A 105 3.12 6.54 -18.85
N TYR A 106 3.64 5.31 -18.80
CA TYR A 106 2.84 4.10 -18.72
C TYR A 106 2.22 3.92 -17.33
N THR A 107 1.15 3.14 -17.26
CA THR A 107 0.48 2.80 -15.99
C THR A 107 0.36 1.29 -15.81
N ILE A 108 0.50 0.82 -14.56
CA ILE A 108 0.15 -0.56 -14.17
C ILE A 108 -1.00 -0.45 -13.18
N LEU A 109 -2.13 -1.09 -13.47
CA LEU A 109 -3.31 -1.02 -12.60
C LEU A 109 -3.25 -2.13 -11.55
N ASP A 110 -3.21 -1.76 -10.28
CA ASP A 110 -3.05 -2.71 -9.18
C ASP A 110 -4.28 -2.76 -8.28
N MET A 111 -4.91 -3.93 -8.21
CA MET A 111 -5.96 -4.16 -7.21
C MET A 111 -5.30 -4.38 -5.85
N HIS A 112 -5.11 -3.26 -5.17
CA HIS A 112 -4.38 -3.21 -3.90
C HIS A 112 -5.21 -3.73 -2.73
N THR A 113 -6.53 -3.65 -2.85
CA THR A 113 -7.47 -4.19 -1.86
C THR A 113 -8.54 -5.04 -2.52
N ALA A 114 -8.68 -6.28 -2.06
CA ALA A 114 -9.73 -7.19 -2.48
C ALA A 114 -10.83 -7.33 -1.41
N PRO A 115 -12.07 -7.74 -1.78
CA PRO A 115 -13.10 -8.07 -0.81
C PRO A 115 -12.58 -9.02 0.28
N GLY A 116 -12.85 -8.69 1.55
CA GLY A 116 -12.39 -9.49 2.69
C GLY A 116 -10.90 -9.37 3.06
N GLY A 117 -10.06 -8.66 2.29
CA GLY A 117 -8.63 -8.50 2.56
C GLY A 117 -7.81 -9.76 2.21
N GLN A 118 -6.94 -9.63 1.22
CA GLN A 118 -6.08 -10.70 0.71
C GLN A 118 -4.83 -10.96 1.57
N ASN A 119 -4.53 -10.04 2.48
CA ASN A 119 -3.55 -10.20 3.52
C ASN A 119 -4.07 -9.59 4.82
N THR A 120 -3.23 -9.60 5.84
CA THR A 120 -3.57 -9.21 7.22
C THR A 120 -3.05 -7.83 7.57
N ASP A 121 -2.61 -7.05 6.58
CA ASP A 121 -1.96 -5.76 6.79
C ASP A 121 -2.86 -4.59 6.33
N TRP A 122 -2.59 -3.40 6.85
CA TRP A 122 -3.44 -2.22 6.73
C TRP A 122 -3.63 -1.77 5.28
N HIS A 123 -2.65 -2.01 4.40
CA HIS A 123 -2.71 -1.58 3.00
C HIS A 123 -3.68 -2.44 2.17
N SER A 124 -4.08 -3.63 2.65
CA SER A 124 -5.21 -4.38 2.06
C SER A 124 -6.58 -3.88 2.52
N ASP A 125 -6.61 -2.80 3.32
CA ASP A 125 -7.83 -2.19 3.88
C ASP A 125 -8.66 -3.20 4.68
N HIS A 126 -7.91 -4.02 5.42
CA HIS A 126 -8.41 -5.09 6.25
C HIS A 126 -8.17 -4.77 7.73
N GLY A 127 -9.23 -4.41 8.45
CA GLY A 127 -9.17 -4.03 9.86
C GLY A 127 -9.04 -5.18 10.86
N THR A 128 -8.63 -6.38 10.42
CA THR A 128 -8.47 -7.55 11.31
C THR A 128 -7.14 -8.26 11.03
N HIS A 129 -6.88 -9.35 11.73
CA HIS A 129 -5.65 -10.15 11.57
C HIS A 129 -5.88 -11.43 10.75
N ILE A 130 -7.02 -11.54 10.06
CA ILE A 130 -7.43 -12.74 9.32
C ILE A 130 -7.77 -12.37 7.88
N ALA A 131 -6.93 -12.77 6.93
CA ALA A 131 -7.15 -12.54 5.49
C ALA A 131 -8.37 -13.32 4.97
N ASN A 132 -9.56 -12.73 5.08
CA ASN A 132 -10.84 -13.40 4.82
C ASN A 132 -11.09 -13.67 3.34
N PHE A 133 -10.39 -12.98 2.43
CA PHE A 133 -10.39 -13.27 1.00
C PHE A 133 -10.17 -14.77 0.70
N TRP A 134 -9.32 -15.44 1.49
CA TRP A 134 -9.01 -16.85 1.29
C TRP A 134 -10.04 -17.80 1.89
N ASN A 135 -10.87 -17.33 2.83
CA ASN A 135 -11.83 -18.14 3.57
C ASN A 135 -13.22 -18.13 2.93
N HIS A 136 -13.53 -17.11 2.13
CA HIS A 136 -14.83 -16.97 1.49
C HIS A 136 -14.67 -16.93 -0.03
N LYS A 137 -15.18 -17.97 -0.70
CA LYS A 137 -15.12 -18.08 -2.16
C LYS A 137 -15.75 -16.88 -2.87
N ASP A 138 -16.84 -16.33 -2.33
CA ASP A 138 -17.53 -15.19 -2.94
C ASP A 138 -16.62 -13.95 -3.06
N PHE A 139 -15.69 -13.74 -2.12
CA PHE A 139 -14.73 -12.62 -2.21
C PHE A 139 -13.78 -12.77 -3.39
N GLN A 140 -13.32 -13.99 -3.68
CA GLN A 140 -12.53 -14.29 -4.88
C GLN A 140 -13.37 -14.13 -6.14
N ASP A 141 -14.63 -14.60 -6.12
CA ASP A 141 -15.56 -14.49 -7.25
C ASP A 141 -15.86 -13.02 -7.58
N ARG A 142 -15.98 -12.14 -6.58
CA ARG A 142 -16.14 -10.69 -6.74
C ARG A 142 -14.90 -10.04 -7.34
N SER A 143 -13.69 -10.41 -6.90
CA SER A 143 -12.45 -9.92 -7.52
C SER A 143 -12.32 -10.35 -8.98
N VAL A 144 -12.63 -11.61 -9.32
CA VAL A 144 -12.63 -12.07 -10.72
C VAL A 144 -13.65 -11.29 -11.55
N TRP A 145 -14.89 -11.15 -11.05
CA TRP A 145 -15.92 -10.36 -11.72
C TRP A 145 -15.48 -8.92 -11.97
N LEU A 146 -14.87 -8.26 -10.97
CA LEU A 146 -14.38 -6.89 -11.12
C LEU A 146 -13.26 -6.81 -12.15
N TRP A 147 -12.35 -7.79 -12.21
CA TRP A 147 -11.33 -7.86 -13.25
C TRP A 147 -11.91 -8.04 -14.65
N GLU A 148 -13.02 -8.76 -14.81
CA GLU A 148 -13.74 -8.81 -16.10
C GLU A 148 -14.23 -7.40 -16.51
N GLN A 149 -14.79 -6.63 -15.56
CA GLN A 149 -15.26 -5.26 -15.83
C GLN A 149 -14.10 -4.32 -16.19
N LEU A 150 -13.00 -4.40 -15.44
CA LEU A 150 -11.80 -3.59 -15.68
C LEU A 150 -11.17 -3.93 -17.04
N ALA A 151 -10.99 -5.22 -17.35
CA ALA A 151 -10.45 -5.67 -18.62
C ALA A 151 -11.34 -5.22 -19.80
N ALA A 152 -12.66 -5.29 -19.66
CA ALA A 152 -13.58 -4.84 -20.70
C ALA A 152 -13.49 -3.32 -20.95
N HIS A 153 -13.32 -2.52 -19.90
CA HIS A 153 -13.21 -1.07 -20.00
C HIS A 153 -11.85 -0.63 -20.57
N TYR A 154 -10.76 -1.31 -20.19
CA TYR A 154 -9.39 -0.89 -20.50
C TYR A 154 -8.75 -1.58 -21.72
N LYS A 155 -9.39 -2.61 -22.27
CA LYS A 155 -8.92 -3.32 -23.46
C LYS A 155 -8.49 -2.34 -24.58
N GLY A 156 -7.27 -2.54 -25.08
CA GLY A 156 -6.72 -1.77 -26.19
C GLY A 156 -6.10 -0.41 -25.82
N ASN A 157 -6.15 0.01 -24.55
CA ASN A 157 -5.48 1.24 -24.11
C ASN A 157 -3.97 1.02 -23.92
N LYS A 158 -3.18 1.43 -24.93
CA LYS A 158 -1.72 1.25 -24.98
C LYS A 158 -0.92 1.94 -23.86
N TRP A 159 -1.52 2.88 -23.12
CA TRP A 159 -0.85 3.56 -21.99
C TRP A 159 -0.96 2.78 -20.68
N ILE A 160 -1.70 1.69 -20.68
CA ILE A 160 -1.69 0.70 -19.61
C ILE A 160 -0.68 -0.37 -20.03
N ALA A 161 0.40 -0.52 -19.28
CA ALA A 161 1.39 -1.57 -19.51
C ALA A 161 0.86 -2.95 -19.07
N GLY A 162 -0.02 -2.97 -18.08
CA GLY A 162 -0.70 -4.19 -17.67
C GLY A 162 -1.47 -4.08 -16.36
N TYR A 163 -1.89 -5.25 -15.90
CA TYR A 163 -2.75 -5.43 -14.72
C TYR A 163 -2.00 -6.21 -13.65
N ASN A 164 -2.06 -5.76 -12.40
CA ASN A 164 -1.57 -6.46 -11.21
C ASN A 164 -2.80 -6.96 -10.43
N PRO A 165 -3.25 -8.23 -10.61
CA PRO A 165 -4.59 -8.63 -10.19
C PRO A 165 -4.85 -8.67 -8.68
N LEU A 166 -3.79 -8.83 -7.89
CA LEU A 166 -3.91 -8.94 -6.45
C LEU A 166 -2.57 -8.58 -5.80
N ASN A 167 -2.54 -7.46 -5.09
CA ASN A 167 -1.35 -7.03 -4.34
C ASN A 167 -1.08 -7.93 -3.13
N GLU A 168 0.16 -8.39 -2.98
CA GLU A 168 0.70 -9.02 -1.78
C GLU A 168 -0.24 -10.06 -1.13
N PRO A 169 -0.62 -11.13 -1.84
CA PRO A 169 -1.41 -12.20 -1.26
C PRO A 169 -0.67 -12.86 -0.09
N THR A 170 -1.40 -13.17 0.98
CA THR A 170 -0.87 -13.88 2.16
C THR A 170 -1.76 -15.08 2.48
N ASP A 171 -1.65 -16.12 1.63
CA ASP A 171 -2.36 -17.39 1.75
C ASP A 171 -1.55 -18.40 2.58
N SER A 172 -2.03 -18.75 3.77
CA SER A 172 -1.40 -19.76 4.64
C SER A 172 -1.41 -21.19 4.09
N LYS A 173 -2.13 -21.46 3.01
CA LYS A 173 -2.13 -22.74 2.29
C LYS A 173 -1.20 -22.74 1.08
N HIS A 174 -0.62 -21.59 0.71
CA HIS A 174 0.27 -21.34 -0.43
C HIS A 174 -0.26 -21.67 -1.83
N THR A 175 -1.30 -22.49 -1.97
CA THR A 175 -1.80 -22.97 -3.26
C THR A 175 -3.11 -22.34 -3.70
N ARG A 176 -3.87 -21.69 -2.80
CA ARG A 176 -5.13 -21.02 -3.16
C ARG A 176 -4.87 -19.79 -4.03
N VAL A 177 -3.74 -19.11 -3.83
CA VAL A 177 -3.31 -18.00 -4.69
C VAL A 177 -3.13 -18.43 -6.15
N ILE A 178 -2.54 -19.61 -6.39
CA ILE A 178 -2.35 -20.16 -7.75
C ILE A 178 -3.71 -20.46 -8.38
N ALA A 179 -4.60 -21.13 -7.63
CA ALA A 179 -5.95 -21.43 -8.10
C ALA A 179 -6.77 -20.15 -8.39
N PHE A 180 -6.57 -19.07 -7.63
CA PHE A 180 -7.15 -17.77 -7.92
C PHE A 180 -6.55 -17.15 -9.19
N TYR A 181 -5.23 -17.22 -9.35
CA TYR A 181 -4.54 -16.71 -10.54
C TYR A 181 -4.96 -17.43 -11.84
N ASP A 182 -5.16 -18.74 -11.80
CA ASP A 182 -5.75 -19.48 -12.93
C ASP A 182 -7.11 -18.93 -13.36
N ARG A 183 -7.94 -18.55 -12.39
CA ARG A 183 -9.30 -18.06 -12.65
C ARG A 183 -9.28 -16.64 -13.20
N VAL A 184 -8.51 -15.74 -12.56
CA VAL A 184 -8.43 -14.35 -12.98
C VAL A 184 -7.71 -14.20 -14.32
N HIS A 185 -6.68 -15.03 -14.58
CA HIS A 185 -6.00 -15.07 -15.87
C HIS A 185 -6.97 -15.41 -17.00
N LYS A 186 -7.72 -16.51 -16.86
CA LYS A 186 -8.72 -16.94 -17.85
C LYS A 186 -9.80 -15.88 -18.09
N ALA A 187 -10.29 -15.27 -17.00
CA ALA A 187 -11.31 -14.23 -17.08
C ALA A 187 -10.80 -12.98 -17.83
N ILE A 188 -9.62 -12.49 -17.49
CA ILE A 188 -9.00 -11.35 -18.19
C ILE A 188 -8.73 -11.72 -19.65
N ARG A 189 -8.10 -12.87 -19.93
CA ARG A 189 -7.71 -13.26 -21.30
C ARG A 189 -8.89 -13.52 -22.23
N ALA A 190 -10.04 -13.92 -21.70
CA ALA A 190 -11.26 -14.04 -22.50
C ALA A 190 -11.73 -12.68 -23.06
N ILE A 191 -11.34 -11.58 -22.43
CA ILE A 191 -11.75 -10.22 -22.78
C ILE A 191 -10.60 -9.45 -23.43
N ASP A 192 -9.42 -9.49 -22.81
CA ASP A 192 -8.24 -8.69 -23.13
C ASP A 192 -6.99 -9.60 -23.30
N PRO A 193 -6.61 -9.91 -24.55
CA PRO A 193 -5.47 -10.79 -24.83
C PRO A 193 -4.10 -10.10 -24.69
N ASP A 194 -4.04 -8.76 -24.67
CA ASP A 194 -2.82 -8.02 -25.00
C ASP A 194 -2.09 -7.43 -23.79
N HIS A 195 -2.82 -6.95 -22.78
CA HIS A 195 -2.20 -6.37 -21.59
C HIS A 195 -1.43 -7.42 -20.77
N VAL A 196 -0.22 -7.10 -20.31
CA VAL A 196 0.56 -7.99 -19.44
C VAL A 196 -0.19 -8.19 -18.12
N ILE A 197 -0.18 -9.41 -17.57
CA ILE A 197 -0.65 -9.66 -16.21
C ILE A 197 0.56 -9.85 -15.28
N PHE A 198 0.67 -9.02 -14.25
CA PHE A 198 1.71 -9.05 -13.23
C PHE A 198 1.18 -9.82 -12.00
N PHE A 199 1.73 -11.01 -11.74
CA PHE A 199 1.34 -11.82 -10.57
C PHE A 199 2.33 -11.66 -9.42
N ASP A 200 1.84 -11.18 -8.28
CA ASP A 200 2.59 -11.12 -7.04
C ASP A 200 2.87 -12.51 -6.48
N GLY A 201 4.01 -12.64 -5.80
CA GLY A 201 4.29 -13.83 -4.99
C GLY A 201 3.37 -13.90 -3.77
N ASN A 202 3.25 -15.09 -3.19
CA ASN A 202 2.62 -15.23 -1.88
C ASN A 202 3.47 -14.56 -0.78
N THR A 203 2.95 -14.50 0.43
CA THR A 203 3.65 -13.99 1.62
C THR A 203 4.19 -12.58 1.38
N PHE A 204 3.31 -11.64 1.01
CA PHE A 204 3.68 -10.27 0.65
C PHE A 204 4.66 -10.18 -0.52
N ALA A 205 4.31 -10.77 -1.67
CA ALA A 205 5.11 -10.73 -2.90
C ALA A 205 6.56 -11.21 -2.75
N SER A 206 6.81 -12.12 -1.79
CA SER A 206 8.17 -12.58 -1.46
C SER A 206 8.40 -14.08 -1.65
N ASP A 207 7.34 -14.87 -1.87
CA ASP A 207 7.43 -16.32 -1.96
C ASP A 207 6.69 -16.90 -3.18
N PHE A 208 7.47 -17.44 -4.12
CA PHE A 208 7.00 -18.18 -5.30
C PHE A 208 7.28 -19.68 -5.20
N SER A 209 7.82 -20.18 -4.09
CA SER A 209 8.32 -21.57 -3.97
C SER A 209 7.27 -22.66 -4.24
N HIS A 210 5.99 -22.34 -4.09
CA HIS A 210 4.87 -23.27 -4.30
C HIS A 210 4.22 -23.15 -5.69
N PHE A 211 4.68 -22.23 -6.55
CA PHE A 211 4.07 -21.98 -7.85
C PHE A 211 4.35 -23.09 -8.88
N GLY A 212 5.35 -23.95 -8.63
CA GLY A 212 5.62 -25.13 -9.46
C GLY A 212 5.71 -24.80 -10.95
N ASP A 213 4.85 -25.46 -11.74
CA ASP A 213 4.74 -25.29 -13.19
C ASP A 213 3.53 -24.42 -13.62
N ALA A 214 2.87 -23.72 -12.69
CA ALA A 214 1.66 -22.95 -12.98
C ALA A 214 1.86 -21.88 -14.08
N HIS A 215 3.07 -21.35 -14.23
CA HIS A 215 3.44 -20.43 -15.30
C HIS A 215 3.11 -20.96 -16.71
N LYS A 216 3.14 -22.29 -16.93
CA LYS A 216 2.84 -22.90 -18.22
C LYS A 216 1.38 -22.70 -18.65
N ALA A 217 0.49 -22.42 -17.70
CA ALA A 217 -0.93 -22.17 -17.96
C ALA A 217 -1.22 -20.70 -18.29
N TRP A 218 -0.25 -19.78 -18.10
CA TRP A 218 -0.49 -18.35 -18.19
C TRP A 218 0.32 -17.72 -19.32
N SER A 219 -0.39 -17.19 -20.31
CA SER A 219 0.22 -16.41 -21.39
C SER A 219 0.35 -14.93 -21.04
N ASN A 220 1.42 -14.31 -21.54
CA ASN A 220 1.70 -12.88 -21.44
C ASN A 220 1.66 -12.38 -19.98
N THR A 221 2.48 -13.02 -19.14
CA THR A 221 2.58 -12.73 -17.71
C THR A 221 4.00 -12.35 -17.30
N ALA A 222 4.09 -11.46 -16.32
CA ALA A 222 5.29 -11.19 -15.56
C ALA A 222 5.01 -11.42 -14.07
N TYR A 223 6.06 -11.52 -13.25
CA TYR A 223 5.94 -11.81 -11.83
C TYR A 223 6.46 -10.64 -11.01
N SER A 224 5.67 -10.19 -10.04
CA SER A 224 5.98 -9.07 -9.17
C SER A 224 6.62 -9.54 -7.88
N ILE A 225 7.84 -9.09 -7.62
CA ILE A 225 8.46 -9.15 -6.28
C ILE A 225 8.30 -7.80 -5.60
N HIS A 226 8.22 -7.79 -4.27
CA HIS A 226 8.42 -6.57 -3.48
C HIS A 226 9.70 -6.70 -2.67
N ASP A 227 10.68 -5.83 -2.92
CA ASP A 227 12.02 -5.90 -2.33
C ASP A 227 12.28 -4.78 -1.32
N TYR A 228 11.57 -4.84 -0.21
CA TYR A 228 11.87 -4.00 0.94
C TYR A 228 13.07 -4.56 1.73
N SER A 229 14.07 -3.70 1.97
CA SER A 229 15.25 -4.02 2.76
C SER A 229 15.04 -3.64 4.22
N SER A 230 15.39 -4.52 5.16
CA SER A 230 15.36 -4.20 6.60
C SER A 230 16.22 -2.97 6.94
N PHE A 231 17.30 -2.72 6.19
CA PHE A 231 18.12 -1.52 6.35
C PHE A 231 17.41 -0.22 5.98
N GLY A 232 16.25 -0.30 5.32
CA GLY A 232 15.44 0.85 4.93
C GLY A 232 14.49 1.35 6.01
N PHE A 233 14.35 0.66 7.14
CA PHE A 233 13.30 0.94 8.13
C PHE A 233 13.80 1.57 9.44
N PRO A 234 12.93 2.29 10.18
CA PRO A 234 13.24 2.75 11.54
C PRO A 234 13.72 1.61 12.45
N GLY A 235 14.61 1.92 13.39
CA GLY A 235 15.18 0.94 14.33
C GLY A 235 16.12 -0.10 13.72
N ALA A 236 16.38 -0.06 12.41
CA ALA A 236 17.32 -0.96 11.75
C ALA A 236 18.78 -0.63 12.06
N GLU A 237 19.66 -1.64 11.92
CA GLU A 237 21.11 -1.39 11.96
C GLU A 237 21.52 -0.39 10.85
N LYS A 238 22.56 0.40 11.13
CA LYS A 238 23.11 1.36 10.18
C LYS A 238 23.72 0.63 8.97
N TYR A 239 23.36 1.05 7.77
CA TYR A 239 23.90 0.51 6.53
C TYR A 239 25.13 1.30 6.07
N GLU A 240 26.28 0.65 6.10
CA GLU A 240 27.58 1.25 5.75
C GLU A 240 28.16 0.66 4.47
N SER A 241 27.36 -0.10 3.72
CA SER A 241 27.77 -0.79 2.49
C SER A 241 28.93 -1.76 2.69
N THR A 242 29.06 -2.37 3.88
CA THR A 242 30.09 -3.39 4.10
C THR A 242 29.82 -4.61 3.20
N PRO A 243 30.84 -5.40 2.82
CA PRO A 243 30.64 -6.58 1.98
C PRO A 243 29.57 -7.55 2.52
N ALA A 244 29.50 -7.71 3.84
CA ALA A 244 28.49 -8.55 4.49
C ALA A 244 27.06 -7.99 4.34
N GLN A 245 26.90 -6.66 4.47
CA GLN A 245 25.61 -6.00 4.33
C GLN A 245 25.14 -5.99 2.86
N VAL A 246 26.05 -5.70 1.91
CA VAL A 246 25.79 -5.77 0.47
C VAL A 246 25.38 -7.19 0.06
N ALA A 247 26.12 -8.21 0.53
CA ALA A 247 25.77 -9.60 0.26
C ALA A 247 24.41 -9.98 0.87
N ARG A 248 23.99 -9.36 1.98
CA ARG A 248 22.68 -9.59 2.58
C ARG A 248 21.54 -8.96 1.76
N LEU A 249 21.72 -7.75 1.24
CA LEU A 249 20.79 -7.15 0.28
C LEU A 249 20.62 -8.06 -0.94
N ARG A 250 21.73 -8.47 -1.55
CA ARG A 250 21.73 -9.34 -2.73
C ARG A 250 21.05 -10.68 -2.48
N ARG A 251 21.37 -11.37 -1.39
CA ARG A 251 20.70 -12.64 -1.05
C ARG A 251 19.20 -12.50 -0.83
N SER A 252 18.77 -11.41 -0.18
CA SER A 252 17.34 -11.11 0.04
C SER A 252 16.59 -10.93 -1.29
N TYR A 253 17.23 -10.24 -2.23
CA TYR A 253 16.73 -10.02 -3.58
C TYR A 253 16.68 -11.33 -4.40
N GLU A 254 17.80 -12.05 -4.49
CA GLU A 254 17.93 -13.30 -5.27
C GLU A 254 16.94 -14.36 -4.79
N LYS A 255 16.72 -14.48 -3.47
CA LYS A 255 15.76 -15.42 -2.91
C LYS A 255 14.33 -15.20 -3.43
N LYS A 256 13.88 -13.94 -3.56
CA LYS A 256 12.52 -13.62 -4.05
C LYS A 256 12.36 -13.96 -5.53
N ARG A 257 13.45 -13.92 -6.29
CA ARG A 257 13.46 -14.15 -7.74
C ARG A 257 13.76 -15.58 -8.15
N GLN A 258 14.30 -16.39 -7.24
CA GLN A 258 14.83 -17.72 -7.54
C GLN A 258 13.91 -18.55 -8.44
N TRP A 259 12.62 -18.65 -8.11
CA TRP A 259 11.67 -19.45 -8.89
C TRP A 259 11.53 -18.97 -10.34
N MET A 260 11.52 -17.64 -10.56
CA MET A 260 11.43 -17.04 -11.89
C MET A 260 12.74 -17.22 -12.67
N ASP A 261 13.88 -17.02 -12.03
CA ASP A 261 15.19 -17.12 -12.66
C ASP A 261 15.50 -18.55 -13.12
N GLU A 262 15.14 -19.56 -12.30
CA GLU A 262 15.23 -20.99 -12.66
C GLU A 262 14.41 -21.37 -13.91
N ARG A 263 13.42 -20.55 -14.27
CA ARG A 263 12.45 -20.81 -15.35
C ARG A 263 12.55 -19.79 -16.49
N GLY A 264 13.46 -18.81 -16.41
CA GLY A 264 13.60 -17.76 -17.42
C GLY A 264 12.37 -16.85 -17.55
N LEU A 265 11.65 -16.60 -16.44
CA LEU A 265 10.41 -15.83 -16.44
C LEU A 265 10.68 -14.32 -16.25
N CYS A 266 9.79 -13.49 -16.80
CA CYS A 266 9.87 -12.03 -16.65
C CYS A 266 9.58 -11.61 -15.22
N VAL A 267 10.43 -10.76 -14.64
CA VAL A 267 10.31 -10.25 -13.27
C VAL A 267 10.26 -8.73 -13.29
N TRP A 268 9.38 -8.19 -12.47
CA TRP A 268 9.28 -6.77 -12.15
C TRP A 268 9.31 -6.59 -10.64
N ASN A 269 9.93 -5.52 -10.15
CA ASN A 269 9.87 -5.16 -8.74
C ASN A 269 8.75 -4.13 -8.51
N GLY A 270 7.59 -4.60 -8.04
CA GLY A 270 6.39 -3.79 -7.88
C GLY A 270 6.49 -2.74 -6.78
N GLU A 271 7.29 -3.02 -5.74
CA GLU A 271 7.49 -2.11 -4.61
C GLU A 271 8.86 -2.30 -3.96
N TRP A 272 9.49 -1.17 -3.65
CA TRP A 272 10.70 -1.09 -2.84
C TRP A 272 10.90 0.34 -2.38
N GLY A 273 11.83 0.57 -1.47
CA GLY A 273 12.22 1.91 -1.05
C GLY A 273 12.53 1.98 0.45
N PRO A 274 13.35 2.95 0.90
CA PRO A 274 13.58 3.19 2.30
C PRO A 274 12.58 4.20 2.90
N VAL A 275 12.34 4.10 4.20
CA VAL A 275 11.61 5.07 5.02
C VAL A 275 12.58 6.11 5.57
N TYR A 276 12.26 7.38 5.33
CA TYR A 276 13.09 8.52 5.69
C TYR A 276 12.72 9.09 7.05
N ALA A 277 13.75 9.52 7.77
CA ALA A 277 13.64 10.31 8.99
C ALA A 277 13.09 11.71 8.68
N ARG A 278 12.42 12.29 9.66
CA ARG A 278 11.78 13.60 9.60
C ARG A 278 12.18 14.44 10.81
N ARG A 279 12.60 15.68 10.57
CA ARG A 279 13.19 16.56 11.59
C ARG A 279 12.30 16.78 12.82
N GLN A 280 10.98 16.82 12.64
CA GLN A 280 10.03 16.96 13.74
C GLN A 280 9.94 15.75 14.69
N TYR A 281 10.48 14.59 14.30
CA TYR A 281 10.45 13.36 15.10
C TYR A 281 11.86 12.85 15.44
N ASP A 282 12.79 12.95 14.50
CA ASP A 282 14.16 12.41 14.62
C ASP A 282 15.21 13.48 15.00
N GLY A 283 14.82 14.76 15.03
CA GLY A 283 15.69 15.86 15.47
C GLY A 283 16.98 15.97 14.65
N GLU A 284 18.11 16.18 15.34
CA GLU A 284 19.44 16.34 14.72
C GLU A 284 19.93 15.08 14.00
N ALA A 285 19.41 13.89 14.33
CA ALA A 285 19.80 12.64 13.69
C ALA A 285 19.25 12.48 12.27
N THR A 286 18.28 13.32 11.87
CA THR A 286 17.54 13.21 10.60
C THR A 286 18.44 13.08 9.39
N ASP A 287 19.44 13.96 9.27
CA ASP A 287 20.28 14.03 8.07
C ASP A 287 21.16 12.79 7.95
N GLY A 288 21.78 12.35 9.07
CA GLY A 288 22.60 11.13 9.11
C GLY A 288 21.81 9.84 8.89
N ILE A 289 20.56 9.77 9.37
CA ILE A 289 19.67 8.64 9.06
C ILE A 289 19.35 8.63 7.56
N ASN A 290 18.99 9.78 6.98
CA ASN A 290 18.62 9.88 5.57
C ASN A 290 19.80 9.61 4.63
N GLU A 291 21.02 10.04 4.98
CA GLU A 291 22.25 9.64 4.27
C GLU A 291 22.42 8.12 4.23
N THR A 292 22.15 7.45 5.36
CA THR A 292 22.17 5.99 5.43
C THR A 292 21.10 5.37 4.53
N ARG A 293 19.88 5.94 4.49
CA ARG A 293 18.81 5.48 3.60
C ARG A 293 19.16 5.64 2.12
N TYR A 294 19.84 6.73 1.75
CA TYR A 294 20.31 6.93 0.38
C TYR A 294 21.36 5.89 -0.03
N LYS A 295 22.21 5.40 0.90
CA LYS A 295 23.12 4.28 0.62
C LYS A 295 22.38 2.98 0.35
N VAL A 296 21.32 2.69 1.12
CA VAL A 296 20.47 1.51 0.88
C VAL A 296 19.80 1.61 -0.49
N LEU A 297 19.21 2.76 -0.80
CA LEU A 297 18.58 3.06 -2.09
C LEU A 297 19.55 2.79 -3.25
N LYS A 298 20.77 3.35 -3.20
CA LYS A 298 21.81 3.15 -4.22
C LYS A 298 22.23 1.68 -4.34
N GLY A 299 22.41 0.98 -3.21
CA GLY A 299 22.79 -0.43 -3.21
C GLY A 299 21.74 -1.34 -3.87
N GLN A 300 20.45 -1.07 -3.64
CA GLN A 300 19.37 -1.80 -4.32
C GLN A 300 19.31 -1.48 -5.81
N LEU A 301 19.42 -0.19 -6.20
CA LEU A 301 19.48 0.21 -7.61
C LEU A 301 20.65 -0.42 -8.36
N GLU A 302 21.81 -0.54 -7.72
CA GLU A 302 22.96 -1.23 -8.33
C GLU A 302 22.66 -2.69 -8.63
N ILE A 303 22.00 -3.40 -7.69
CA ILE A 303 21.56 -4.79 -7.90
C ILE A 303 20.56 -4.85 -9.05
N TYR A 304 19.57 -3.95 -9.10
CA TYR A 304 18.55 -3.95 -10.15
C TYR A 304 19.13 -3.63 -11.52
N ASN A 305 20.07 -2.70 -11.62
CA ASN A 305 20.76 -2.36 -12.86
C ASN A 305 21.56 -3.55 -13.40
N GLN A 306 22.32 -4.24 -12.54
CA GLN A 306 23.06 -5.45 -12.93
C GLN A 306 22.13 -6.55 -13.44
N ALA A 307 20.95 -6.66 -12.83
CA ALA A 307 19.93 -7.63 -13.20
C ALA A 307 19.02 -7.17 -14.36
N ARG A 308 19.16 -5.94 -14.86
CA ARG A 308 18.25 -5.27 -15.81
C ARG A 308 16.78 -5.36 -15.39
N LEU A 309 16.53 -5.19 -14.09
CA LEU A 309 15.21 -5.31 -13.49
C LEU A 309 14.46 -3.97 -13.54
N SER A 310 13.28 -3.96 -14.16
CA SER A 310 12.34 -2.84 -14.06
C SER A 310 11.72 -2.78 -12.66
N TRP A 311 11.41 -1.58 -12.17
CA TRP A 311 10.93 -1.38 -10.80
C TRP A 311 9.91 -0.24 -10.68
N SER A 312 9.15 -0.24 -9.59
CA SER A 312 8.29 0.86 -9.15
C SER A 312 8.59 1.16 -7.69
N ILE A 313 9.03 2.39 -7.41
CA ILE A 313 9.40 2.79 -6.05
C ILE A 313 8.16 3.18 -5.24
N TRP A 314 8.10 2.74 -4.00
CA TRP A 314 7.11 3.18 -3.03
C TRP A 314 7.67 4.39 -2.25
N THR A 315 7.11 5.58 -2.36
CA THR A 315 5.92 5.97 -3.14
C THR A 315 6.11 7.35 -3.77
N TYR A 316 5.17 7.77 -4.62
CA TYR A 316 5.21 9.08 -5.25
C TYR A 316 4.96 10.21 -4.25
N LYS A 317 3.83 10.19 -3.54
CA LYS A 317 3.37 11.27 -2.64
C LYS A 317 2.86 10.73 -1.32
N ASP A 318 3.28 11.35 -0.21
CA ASP A 318 2.77 11.04 1.13
C ASP A 318 2.93 12.24 2.08
N ILE A 319 2.85 11.99 3.39
CA ILE A 319 3.02 13.01 4.44
C ILE A 319 4.45 13.04 5.03
N GLY A 320 5.44 12.54 4.28
CA GLY A 320 6.87 12.68 4.57
C GLY A 320 7.61 11.40 4.90
N PHE A 321 7.02 10.21 4.73
CA PHE A 321 7.67 8.94 5.08
C PHE A 321 8.63 8.44 4.00
N GLN A 322 8.11 8.12 2.82
CA GLN A 322 8.83 7.52 1.69
C GLN A 322 8.73 8.37 0.42
N GLY A 323 7.73 9.25 0.34
CA GLY A 323 7.37 10.01 -0.85
C GLY A 323 8.54 10.68 -1.57
N MET A 324 8.55 10.57 -2.90
CA MET A 324 9.35 11.41 -3.81
C MET A 324 9.00 12.90 -3.63
N VAL A 325 7.71 13.17 -3.44
CA VAL A 325 7.19 14.43 -2.94
C VAL A 325 6.39 14.19 -1.68
N TYR A 326 6.27 15.18 -0.81
CA TYR A 326 5.51 15.06 0.42
C TYR A 326 4.84 16.37 0.82
N VAL A 327 3.71 16.26 1.50
CA VAL A 327 2.91 17.41 1.93
C VAL A 327 3.73 18.31 2.87
N SER A 328 3.76 19.62 2.60
CA SER A 328 4.46 20.58 3.47
C SER A 328 3.83 20.61 4.87
N THR A 329 4.66 20.75 5.92
CA THR A 329 4.20 20.83 7.31
C THR A 329 3.37 22.07 7.61
N GLU A 330 3.41 23.07 6.73
CA GLU A 330 2.67 24.33 6.84
C GLU A 330 1.24 24.24 6.26
N THR A 331 0.92 23.13 5.59
CA THR A 331 -0.41 22.95 5.00
C THR A 331 -1.52 22.82 6.05
N PRO A 332 -2.78 23.12 5.69
CA PRO A 332 -3.93 22.88 6.56
C PRO A 332 -4.02 21.45 7.09
N TYR A 333 -3.76 20.44 6.27
CA TYR A 333 -3.78 19.03 6.71
C TYR A 333 -2.73 18.77 7.80
N MET A 334 -1.48 19.14 7.55
CA MET A 334 -0.38 18.86 8.48
C MET A 334 -0.51 19.66 9.78
N THR A 335 -1.02 20.89 9.70
CA THR A 335 -1.29 21.71 10.89
C THR A 335 -2.43 21.13 11.71
N LEU A 336 -3.53 20.71 11.07
CA LEU A 336 -4.69 20.13 11.76
C LEU A 336 -4.32 18.83 12.49
N PHE A 337 -3.52 17.97 11.87
CA PHE A 337 -3.19 16.65 12.42
C PHE A 337 -1.86 16.61 13.19
N LYS A 338 -1.19 17.73 13.39
CA LYS A 338 0.15 17.79 14.02
C LYS A 338 0.24 16.98 15.31
N ASP A 339 -0.65 17.24 16.27
CA ASP A 339 -0.62 16.60 17.58
C ASP A 339 -1.02 15.13 17.51
N LEU A 340 -2.00 14.80 16.66
CA LEU A 340 -2.40 13.43 16.41
C LEU A 340 -1.26 12.61 15.78
N LEU A 341 -0.55 13.17 14.79
CA LEU A 341 0.59 12.53 14.14
C LEU A 341 1.77 12.36 15.09
N ALA A 342 2.04 13.34 15.96
CA ALA A 342 3.05 13.22 17.01
C ALA A 342 2.68 12.11 18.01
N LYS A 343 1.40 12.02 18.41
CA LYS A 343 0.88 10.93 19.23
C LYS A 343 1.01 9.58 18.52
N LYS A 344 0.65 9.50 17.25
CA LYS A 344 0.74 8.31 16.39
C LYS A 344 2.17 7.78 16.32
N HIS A 345 3.13 8.67 16.10
CA HIS A 345 4.55 8.38 16.09
C HIS A 345 5.03 7.87 17.46
N ARG A 346 4.75 8.61 18.54
CA ARG A 346 5.14 8.22 19.91
C ARG A 346 4.56 6.88 20.34
N LEU A 347 3.35 6.56 19.91
CA LEU A 347 2.68 5.29 20.23
C LEU A 347 3.07 4.14 19.31
N ALA A 348 3.87 4.38 18.28
CA ALA A 348 4.31 3.39 17.30
C ALA A 348 3.13 2.57 16.71
N VAL A 349 2.03 3.25 16.39
CA VAL A 349 0.80 2.62 15.88
C VAL A 349 0.87 2.32 14.38
N ASP A 350 1.84 2.89 13.66
CA ASP A 350 2.17 2.49 12.30
C ASP A 350 3.45 1.64 12.31
N ALA A 351 3.36 0.39 11.84
CA ALA A 351 4.52 -0.49 11.73
C ALA A 351 5.62 0.05 10.77
N TRP A 352 5.23 0.92 9.84
CA TRP A 352 6.13 1.44 8.78
C TRP A 352 6.91 2.69 9.17
N GLY A 353 6.44 3.42 10.19
CA GLY A 353 6.74 4.85 10.32
C GLY A 353 7.46 5.29 11.59
N ALA A 354 7.61 4.39 12.56
CA ALA A 354 8.25 4.66 13.84
C ALA A 354 8.77 3.34 14.44
N ASP A 355 9.84 3.43 15.24
CA ASP A 355 10.20 2.34 16.13
C ASP A 355 9.38 2.38 17.44
N ASP A 356 9.46 1.31 18.23
CA ASP A 356 8.64 1.15 19.42
C ASP A 356 9.29 1.68 20.72
N THR A 357 10.41 2.40 20.65
CA THR A 357 11.24 2.74 21.81
C THR A 357 10.44 3.41 22.93
N ALA A 358 9.57 4.35 22.60
CA ALA A 358 8.76 5.09 23.58
C ALA A 358 7.69 4.23 24.29
N VAL A 359 7.29 3.09 23.71
CA VAL A 359 6.24 2.21 24.25
C VAL A 359 6.72 0.78 24.52
N ARG A 360 8.00 0.47 24.27
CA ARG A 360 8.55 -0.88 24.40
C ARG A 360 8.29 -1.49 25.77
N HIS A 361 8.44 -0.70 26.84
CA HIS A 361 8.19 -1.12 28.22
C HIS A 361 6.75 -1.60 28.48
N ILE A 362 5.77 -1.19 27.66
CA ILE A 362 4.37 -1.61 27.77
C ILE A 362 4.16 -2.99 27.10
N TYR A 363 4.82 -3.23 25.97
CA TYR A 363 4.57 -4.41 25.13
C TYR A 363 5.59 -5.53 25.29
N ALA A 364 6.80 -5.22 25.76
CA ALA A 364 7.84 -6.21 26.03
C ALA A 364 7.36 -7.30 27.01
N PRO A 365 6.67 -6.99 28.13
CA PRO A 365 6.17 -8.04 29.03
C PRO A 365 5.22 -9.04 28.34
N LEU A 366 4.40 -8.57 27.40
CA LEU A 366 3.51 -9.45 26.63
C LEU A 366 4.29 -10.34 25.65
N ILE A 367 5.32 -9.79 25.01
CA ILE A 367 6.21 -10.55 24.12
C ILE A 367 6.99 -11.60 24.92
N ASP A 368 7.57 -11.20 26.05
CA ASP A 368 8.36 -12.06 26.93
C ASP A 368 7.51 -13.19 27.52
N HIS A 369 6.27 -12.89 27.94
CA HIS A 369 5.33 -13.89 28.43
C HIS A 369 5.09 -14.99 27.39
N ILE A 370 4.86 -14.63 26.12
CA ILE A 370 4.65 -15.64 25.07
C ILE A 370 5.94 -16.42 24.79
N HIS A 371 7.10 -15.77 24.83
CA HIS A 371 8.39 -16.47 24.69
C HIS A 371 8.64 -17.49 25.81
N GLN A 372 8.21 -17.20 27.04
CA GLN A 372 8.40 -18.05 28.22
C GLN A 372 7.43 -19.23 28.25
N GLU A 373 6.15 -18.98 27.96
CA GLU A 373 5.09 -19.98 28.14
C GLU A 373 4.87 -20.89 26.92
N ILE A 374 5.19 -20.41 25.71
CA ILE A 374 4.97 -21.18 24.48
C ILE A 374 6.28 -21.78 23.99
N PRO A 375 6.38 -23.11 23.80
CA PRO A 375 7.58 -23.74 23.28
C PRO A 375 8.02 -23.15 21.92
N PRO A 376 9.34 -22.97 21.66
CA PRO A 376 9.85 -22.30 20.45
C PRO A 376 9.33 -22.86 19.12
N GLU A 377 9.04 -24.16 19.05
CA GLU A 377 8.46 -24.83 17.88
C GLU A 377 7.04 -24.36 17.54
N PHE A 378 6.28 -23.87 18.52
CA PHE A 378 4.92 -23.36 18.34
C PHE A 378 4.83 -21.83 18.22
N GLN A 379 5.95 -21.12 18.39
CA GLN A 379 5.99 -19.65 18.26
C GLN A 379 5.96 -19.17 16.78
N LYS A 380 6.19 -20.07 15.82
CA LYS A 380 6.23 -19.74 14.39
C LYS A 380 4.85 -19.90 13.76
N ILE A 381 4.20 -18.76 13.50
CA ILE A 381 2.90 -18.72 12.83
C ILE A 381 3.05 -17.95 11.51
N TYR A 382 2.59 -18.55 10.40
CA TYR A 382 2.54 -17.91 9.08
C TYR A 382 1.94 -16.50 9.17
N PRO A 383 2.59 -15.44 8.62
CA PRO A 383 3.56 -15.46 7.52
C PRO A 383 5.05 -15.38 7.92
N GLN A 384 5.47 -16.03 9.02
CA GLN A 384 6.90 -16.21 9.31
C GLN A 384 7.65 -16.81 8.07
N PRO A 385 8.85 -16.33 7.69
CA PRO A 385 9.74 -15.41 8.40
C PRO A 385 9.48 -13.92 8.18
N VAL A 386 8.51 -13.53 7.35
CA VAL A 386 8.25 -12.11 7.07
C VAL A 386 7.79 -11.40 8.35
N TRP A 387 6.93 -12.05 9.13
CA TRP A 387 6.55 -11.56 10.46
C TRP A 387 7.11 -12.45 11.56
N LYS A 388 7.89 -11.86 12.46
CA LYS A 388 8.36 -12.51 13.69
C LYS A 388 7.30 -12.42 14.78
N LEU A 389 7.52 -13.11 15.90
CA LEU A 389 6.59 -13.12 17.03
C LEU A 389 6.28 -11.70 17.54
N GLY A 390 7.33 -10.90 17.76
CA GLY A 390 7.19 -9.50 18.18
C GLY A 390 6.37 -8.66 17.19
N ASP A 391 6.59 -8.84 15.88
CA ASP A 391 5.84 -8.13 14.84
C ASP A 391 4.35 -8.51 14.86
N ARG A 392 4.04 -9.80 15.04
CA ARG A 392 2.65 -10.28 15.17
C ARG A 392 1.96 -9.64 16.36
N ILE A 393 2.62 -9.63 17.52
CA ILE A 393 2.05 -9.06 18.74
C ILE A 393 1.85 -7.55 18.56
N ALA A 394 2.87 -6.85 18.05
CA ALA A 394 2.79 -5.42 17.74
C ALA A 394 1.62 -5.08 16.81
N ARG A 395 1.41 -5.87 15.76
CA ARG A 395 0.30 -5.65 14.82
C ARG A 395 -1.06 -5.78 15.48
N LEU A 396 -1.25 -6.84 16.27
CA LEU A 396 -2.50 -7.05 16.99
C LEU A 396 -2.76 -5.98 18.06
N SER A 397 -1.77 -5.72 18.91
CA SER A 397 -1.95 -4.88 20.09
C SER A 397 -1.83 -3.38 19.80
N ARG A 398 -0.94 -2.96 18.90
CA ARG A 398 -0.71 -1.55 18.56
C ARG A 398 -1.35 -1.18 17.24
N ASN A 399 -1.01 -1.88 16.16
CA ASN A 399 -1.37 -1.41 14.82
C ASN A 399 -2.85 -1.64 14.47
N ILE A 400 -3.53 -2.57 15.16
CA ILE A 400 -4.97 -2.81 15.05
C ILE A 400 -5.69 -2.20 16.25
N LEU A 401 -5.45 -2.71 17.47
CA LEU A 401 -6.24 -2.33 18.65
C LEU A 401 -6.11 -0.85 19.02
N VAL A 402 -4.89 -0.32 19.17
CA VAL A 402 -4.72 1.11 19.51
C VAL A 402 -5.19 2.00 18.36
N SER A 403 -4.89 1.62 17.12
CA SER A 403 -5.35 2.34 15.93
C SER A 403 -6.87 2.45 15.85
N GLU A 404 -7.63 1.43 16.27
CA GLU A 404 -9.10 1.47 16.30
C GLU A 404 -9.64 2.61 17.16
N PHE A 405 -9.02 2.88 18.30
CA PHE A 405 -9.37 4.03 19.14
C PHE A 405 -8.95 5.35 18.49
N MET A 406 -7.76 5.39 17.90
CA MET A 406 -7.22 6.59 17.27
C MET A 406 -7.98 7.03 16.02
N ILE A 407 -8.62 6.10 15.28
CA ILE A 407 -9.47 6.46 14.13
C ILE A 407 -10.59 7.39 14.56
N ARG A 408 -11.20 7.17 15.73
CA ARG A 408 -12.27 8.05 16.24
C ARG A 408 -11.75 9.45 16.55
N GLU A 409 -10.58 9.52 17.18
CA GLU A 409 -9.90 10.79 17.45
C GLU A 409 -9.58 11.53 16.15
N TRP A 410 -9.06 10.82 15.13
CA TRP A 410 -8.83 11.37 13.80
C TRP A 410 -10.11 11.93 13.18
N THR A 411 -11.21 11.18 13.18
CA THR A 411 -12.51 11.67 12.66
C THR A 411 -13.03 12.89 13.41
N GLY A 412 -12.69 13.03 14.69
CA GLY A 412 -13.07 14.17 15.54
C GLY A 412 -12.56 15.52 15.02
N HIS A 413 -11.43 15.56 14.32
CA HIS A 413 -10.81 16.80 13.84
C HIS A 413 -11.59 17.49 12.72
N PHE A 414 -12.50 16.76 12.07
CA PHE A 414 -13.30 17.29 10.97
C PHE A 414 -14.69 17.75 11.40
N VAL A 415 -15.05 17.52 12.66
CA VAL A 415 -16.38 17.84 13.19
C VAL A 415 -16.56 19.34 13.23
N GLY A 416 -17.66 19.83 12.66
CA GLY A 416 -17.99 21.25 12.65
C GLY A 416 -17.26 22.08 11.59
N LYS A 417 -16.40 21.46 10.76
CA LYS A 417 -15.72 22.17 9.66
C LYS A 417 -16.66 22.51 8.51
N SER A 418 -16.47 23.68 7.91
CA SER A 418 -17.17 24.11 6.71
C SER A 418 -16.70 23.34 5.46
N GLU A 419 -17.42 23.49 4.34
CA GLU A 419 -17.00 22.85 3.08
C GLU A 419 -15.69 23.44 2.56
N GLU A 420 -15.51 24.76 2.72
CA GLU A 420 -14.29 25.47 2.35
C GLU A 420 -13.08 25.01 3.17
N GLU A 421 -13.26 24.80 4.48
CA GLU A 421 -12.20 24.25 5.33
C GLU A 421 -11.79 22.83 4.90
N LEU A 422 -12.77 21.99 4.56
CA LEU A 422 -12.52 20.61 4.13
C LEU A 422 -11.85 20.55 2.75
N ASP A 423 -12.26 21.42 1.82
CA ASP A 423 -11.59 21.56 0.52
C ASP A 423 -10.14 22.05 0.70
N ALA A 424 -9.89 23.03 1.59
CA ALA A 424 -8.54 23.50 1.90
C ALA A 424 -7.66 22.39 2.53
N ILE A 425 -8.23 21.54 3.39
CA ILE A 425 -7.54 20.36 3.92
C ILE A 425 -7.20 19.38 2.80
N ALA A 426 -8.14 19.08 1.89
CA ALA A 426 -7.87 18.20 0.75
C ALA A 426 -6.83 18.80 -0.21
N ALA A 427 -6.88 20.12 -0.45
CA ALA A 427 -5.97 20.85 -1.31
C ALA A 427 -4.53 20.88 -0.79
N SER A 428 -4.29 20.48 0.45
CA SER A 428 -2.93 20.29 1.01
C SER A 428 -2.09 19.29 0.20
N PHE A 429 -2.71 18.42 -0.59
CA PHE A 429 -2.04 17.40 -1.40
C PHE A 429 -1.76 17.82 -2.84
N LYS A 430 -2.15 19.03 -3.24
CA LYS A 430 -1.78 19.58 -4.55
C LYS A 430 -0.26 19.71 -4.66
N PHE A 431 0.27 19.58 -5.87
CA PHE A 431 1.71 19.54 -6.10
C PHE A 431 2.43 20.80 -5.57
N GLU A 432 1.84 21.98 -5.77
CA GLU A 432 2.34 23.27 -5.31
C GLU A 432 2.39 23.42 -3.78
N ALA A 433 1.66 22.58 -3.04
CA ALA A 433 1.67 22.54 -1.58
C ALA A 433 2.63 21.46 -1.03
N CYS A 434 3.30 20.73 -1.92
CA CYS A 434 4.24 19.67 -1.57
C CYS A 434 5.70 20.15 -1.66
N LEU A 435 6.55 19.50 -0.88
CA LEU A 435 7.99 19.59 -0.94
C LEU A 435 8.55 18.38 -1.71
N GLN A 436 9.72 18.55 -2.32
CA GLN A 436 10.40 17.48 -3.03
C GLN A 436 11.48 16.85 -2.14
N ARG A 437 11.61 15.52 -2.19
CA ARG A 437 12.72 14.82 -1.54
C ARG A 437 13.94 14.81 -2.46
N GLU A 438 14.67 15.92 -2.49
CA GLU A 438 15.75 16.16 -3.45
C GLU A 438 16.77 15.01 -3.53
N GLY A 439 17.23 14.49 -2.39
CA GLY A 439 18.21 13.40 -2.37
C GLY A 439 17.70 12.09 -3.00
N LEU A 440 16.43 11.74 -2.77
CA LEU A 440 15.81 10.59 -3.43
C LEU A 440 15.67 10.84 -4.92
N ASN A 441 15.08 11.99 -5.28
CA ASN A 441 14.75 12.31 -6.66
C ASN A 441 16.01 12.44 -7.53
N ALA A 442 17.10 13.00 -7.00
CA ALA A 442 18.38 13.06 -7.68
C ALA A 442 18.93 11.66 -7.99
N ILE A 443 18.89 10.74 -7.01
CA ILE A 443 19.38 9.36 -7.19
C ILE A 443 18.54 8.60 -8.23
N LEU A 444 17.21 8.77 -8.20
CA LEU A 444 16.33 8.15 -9.19
C LEU A 444 16.57 8.73 -10.60
N ALA A 445 16.74 10.05 -10.72
CA ALA A 445 17.01 10.71 -11.99
C ALA A 445 18.38 10.35 -12.57
N GLU A 446 19.40 10.18 -11.72
CA GLU A 446 20.70 9.64 -12.13
C GLU A 446 20.57 8.20 -12.62
N ASN A 447 19.83 7.35 -11.89
CA ASN A 447 19.61 5.96 -12.27
C ASN A 447 18.87 5.83 -13.61
N ALA A 448 17.83 6.66 -13.83
CA ALA A 448 17.04 6.64 -15.06
C ALA A 448 17.89 6.86 -16.33
N LYS A 449 18.98 7.61 -16.24
CA LYS A 449 19.92 7.86 -17.36
C LYS A 449 20.73 6.62 -17.75
N LEU A 450 20.83 5.61 -16.88
CA LEU A 450 21.61 4.39 -17.12
C LEU A 450 20.84 3.35 -17.96
N VAL A 451 19.53 3.53 -18.12
CA VAL A 451 18.60 2.53 -18.67
C VAL A 451 17.92 3.04 -19.96
N GLN A 452 18.30 4.22 -20.46
CA GLN A 452 17.78 4.82 -21.69
C GLN A 452 18.41 4.25 -22.97
#